data_AF-A0A927LQR6-F1
#
_entry.id   AF-A0A927LQR6-F1
#
_cell.length_a   1.000
_cell.length_b   1.000
_cell.length_c   1.000
_cell.angle_alpha   90.00
_cell.angle_beta   90.00
_cell.angle_gamma   90.00
#
_symmetry.space_group_name_H-M   'P 1'
#
loop_
_entity.id
_entity.type
_entity.pdbx_description
1 polymer ?
#
loop_
_entity_poly.entity_id
_entity_poly.type
_entity_poly.pdbx_seq_one_letter_code
_entity_poly.pdbx_strand_id
1 'polypeptide(L)'
;MKTDAVDAYQLCELYYKEEFEKHKQRGIGLLNLRHLTRQHESITHMYIQAKLHFQSVLDQVFPDYKGIFGDLYFVVSLSVLREFPTSKTALKAGLTKLTDRIACLCPKRSENWANEKAKAILIAAANNPFQETVYSSHLVSIELYITLLLQYQEHLSQLENKIDALANEVEEFMIIQSIPGIGSKIAVMVLSEIGEINRFNHAKKLVAFTGVDPSVFHLGSLQQQLTGSLSAALSN
;
A
#
# COMPACT_ATOMS: atom_id res chain seq x y z
N MET A 1 12.99 -36.81 -14.44
CA MET A 1 12.55 -36.32 -13.11
C MET A 1 13.51 -35.20 -12.72
N LYS A 2 13.00 -34.00 -12.40
CA LYS A 2 13.80 -32.96 -11.74
C LYS A 2 14.22 -33.53 -10.39
N THR A 3 15.52 -33.63 -10.16
CA THR A 3 16.08 -34.17 -8.91
C THR A 3 17.15 -33.19 -8.48
N ASP A 4 17.10 -32.70 -7.23
CA ASP A 4 17.99 -31.65 -6.73
C ASP A 4 19.49 -31.99 -6.93
N ALA A 5 19.84 -33.28 -6.91
CA ALA A 5 21.20 -33.74 -7.19
C ALA A 5 21.65 -33.48 -8.63
N VAL A 6 20.74 -33.60 -9.60
CA VAL A 6 21.02 -33.34 -11.02
C VAL A 6 21.10 -31.84 -11.27
N ASP A 7 20.20 -31.06 -10.65
CA ASP A 7 20.20 -29.59 -10.76
C ASP A 7 21.46 -28.99 -10.11
N ALA A 8 21.88 -29.51 -8.96
CA ALA A 8 23.14 -29.12 -8.30
C ALA A 8 24.38 -29.47 -9.14
N TYR A 9 24.40 -30.66 -9.76
CA TYR A 9 25.48 -31.05 -10.67
C TYR A 9 25.53 -30.14 -11.91
N GLN A 10 24.38 -29.83 -12.52
CA GLN A 10 24.29 -28.92 -13.66
C GLN A 10 24.72 -27.49 -13.30
N LEU A 11 24.38 -26.99 -12.11
CA LEU A 11 24.86 -25.71 -11.59
C LEU A 11 26.39 -25.69 -11.39
N CYS A 12 26.95 -26.77 -10.85
CA CYS A 12 28.41 -26.91 -10.73
C CYS A 12 29.09 -27.01 -12.09
N GLU A 13 28.50 -27.73 -13.05
CA GLU A 13 29.03 -27.87 -14.40
C GLU A 13 28.99 -26.53 -15.15
N LEU A 14 27.89 -25.78 -15.02
CA LEU A 14 27.78 -24.38 -15.49
C LEU A 14 28.86 -23.49 -14.86
N TYR A 15 29.06 -23.60 -13.54
CA TYR A 15 30.08 -22.83 -12.82
C TYR A 15 31.49 -23.01 -13.39
N TYR A 16 31.81 -24.23 -13.84
CA TYR A 16 33.13 -24.56 -14.39
C TYR A 16 33.25 -24.30 -15.90
N LYS A 17 32.14 -24.25 -16.64
CA LYS A 17 32.15 -24.14 -18.12
C LYS A 17 31.91 -22.74 -18.65
N GLU A 18 31.26 -21.86 -17.90
CA GLU A 18 30.97 -20.50 -18.34
C GLU A 18 31.97 -19.48 -17.79
N GLU A 19 32.45 -18.59 -18.66
CA GLU A 19 33.04 -17.32 -18.24
C GLU A 19 31.92 -16.38 -17.80
N PHE A 20 31.55 -16.43 -16.52
CA PHE A 20 30.52 -15.52 -16.00
C PHE A 20 30.97 -14.06 -16.16
N GLU A 21 30.11 -13.24 -16.77
CA GLU A 21 30.28 -11.81 -16.72
C GLU A 21 30.30 -11.36 -15.25
N LYS A 22 31.28 -10.55 -14.86
CA LYS A 22 31.36 -9.97 -13.51
C LYS A 22 30.02 -9.31 -13.18
N HIS A 23 29.44 -9.68 -12.03
CA HIS A 23 28.22 -9.05 -11.53
C HIS A 23 28.41 -7.52 -11.52
N LYS A 24 27.71 -6.80 -12.39
CA LYS A 24 27.70 -5.34 -12.36
C LYS A 24 27.04 -4.93 -11.04
N GLN A 25 27.83 -4.40 -10.12
CA GLN A 25 27.35 -3.98 -8.81
C GLN A 25 26.27 -2.92 -9.00
N ARG A 26 25.16 -3.12 -8.29
CA ARG A 26 24.09 -2.13 -8.28
C ARG A 26 24.58 -0.85 -7.59
N GLY A 27 24.28 0.31 -8.16
CA GLY A 27 24.46 1.60 -7.53
C GLY A 27 23.68 1.66 -6.22
N ILE A 28 24.31 2.24 -5.21
CA ILE A 28 23.75 2.34 -3.85
C ILE A 28 22.37 3.03 -3.87
N GLY A 29 22.17 4.02 -4.73
CA GLY A 29 20.89 4.72 -4.89
C GLY A 29 19.73 3.80 -5.29
N LEU A 30 19.90 2.97 -6.33
CA LEU A 30 18.87 2.04 -6.80
C LEU A 30 18.63 0.89 -5.81
N LEU A 31 19.66 0.46 -5.09
CA LEU A 31 19.51 -0.48 -3.97
C LEU A 31 18.67 0.09 -2.84
N ASN A 32 18.94 1.35 -2.45
CA ASN A 32 18.16 2.05 -1.42
C ASN A 32 16.70 2.23 -1.87
N LEU A 33 16.49 2.62 -3.13
CA LEU A 33 15.14 2.78 -3.70
C LEU A 33 14.36 1.45 -3.66
N ARG A 34 14.99 0.35 -4.05
CA ARG A 34 14.40 -1.00 -3.96
C ARG A 34 14.10 -1.41 -2.53
N HIS A 35 15.01 -1.11 -1.61
CA HIS A 35 14.80 -1.44 -0.21
C HIS A 35 13.60 -0.68 0.36
N LEU A 36 13.51 0.63 0.13
CA LEU A 36 12.41 1.45 0.64
C LEU A 36 11.08 1.11 -0.01
N THR A 37 11.03 0.85 -1.32
CA THR A 37 9.78 0.43 -1.99
C THR A 37 9.25 -0.90 -1.45
N ARG A 38 10.13 -1.88 -1.19
CA ARG A 38 9.73 -3.15 -0.55
C ARG A 38 9.32 -2.97 0.91
N GLN A 39 9.98 -2.09 1.65
CA GLN A 39 9.55 -1.75 3.00
C GLN A 39 8.17 -1.09 3.00
N HIS A 40 7.92 -0.15 2.08
CA HIS A 40 6.61 0.49 1.92
C HIS A 40 5.52 -0.55 1.63
N GLU A 41 5.79 -1.50 0.73
CA GLU A 41 4.87 -2.60 0.44
C GLU A 41 4.63 -3.46 1.70
N SER A 42 5.67 -3.85 2.44
CA SER A 42 5.54 -4.63 3.67
C SER A 42 4.70 -3.91 4.73
N ILE A 43 4.95 -2.63 4.96
CA ILE A 43 4.21 -1.82 5.94
C ILE A 43 2.76 -1.64 5.46
N THR A 44 2.53 -1.46 4.16
CA THR A 44 1.18 -1.39 3.58
C THR A 44 0.39 -2.66 3.87
N HIS A 45 1.01 -3.84 3.75
CA HIS A 45 0.36 -5.10 4.10
C HIS A 45 0.00 -5.16 5.60
N MET A 46 0.91 -4.77 6.50
CA MET A 46 0.63 -4.70 7.93
C MET A 46 -0.50 -3.71 8.25
N TYR A 47 -0.51 -2.55 7.58
CA TYR A 47 -1.57 -1.55 7.69
C TYR A 47 -2.93 -2.15 7.28
N ILE A 48 -3.01 -2.85 6.14
CA ILE A 48 -4.24 -3.51 5.68
C ILE A 48 -4.72 -4.54 6.71
N GLN A 49 -3.83 -5.36 7.27
CA GLN A 49 -4.22 -6.32 8.31
C GLN A 49 -4.75 -5.63 9.58
N ALA A 50 -4.09 -4.56 10.02
CA ALA A 50 -4.56 -3.76 11.15
C ALA A 50 -5.95 -3.15 10.89
N LYS A 51 -6.25 -2.72 9.65
CA LYS A 51 -7.58 -2.21 9.24
C LYS A 51 -8.65 -3.28 9.41
N LEU A 52 -8.37 -4.51 8.95
CA LEU A 52 -9.32 -5.62 9.06
C LEU A 52 -9.61 -5.99 10.51
N HIS A 53 -8.57 -6.07 11.35
CA HIS A 53 -8.74 -6.34 12.78
C HIS A 53 -9.49 -5.21 13.50
N PHE A 54 -9.15 -3.96 13.22
CA PHE A 54 -9.87 -2.80 13.73
C PHE A 54 -11.35 -2.86 13.38
N GLN A 55 -11.68 -3.12 12.11
CA GLN A 55 -13.06 -3.17 11.64
C GLN A 55 -13.85 -4.29 12.32
N SER A 56 -13.24 -5.47 12.51
CA SER A 56 -13.87 -6.58 13.22
C SER A 56 -14.25 -6.23 14.66
N VAL A 57 -13.39 -5.49 15.37
CA VAL A 57 -13.71 -5.01 16.73
C VAL A 57 -14.73 -3.87 16.68
N LEU A 58 -14.63 -2.96 15.71
CA LEU A 58 -15.56 -1.85 15.55
C LEU A 58 -16.99 -2.35 15.26
N ASP A 59 -17.16 -3.38 14.45
CA ASP A 59 -18.46 -3.98 14.16
C ASP A 59 -19.15 -4.55 15.42
N GLN A 60 -18.39 -4.86 16.48
CA GLN A 60 -18.89 -5.36 17.77
C GLN A 60 -19.17 -4.25 18.80
N VAL A 61 -18.74 -3.01 18.54
CA VAL A 61 -18.85 -1.88 19.47
C VAL A 61 -19.71 -0.76 18.89
N PHE A 62 -19.48 -0.40 17.63
CA PHE A 62 -20.14 0.72 16.95
C PHE A 62 -20.23 0.48 15.44
N PRO A 63 -21.02 -0.52 14.98
CA PRO A 63 -21.02 -0.99 13.59
C PRO A 63 -21.41 0.07 12.56
N ASP A 64 -22.39 0.91 12.88
CA ASP A 64 -22.88 1.95 11.97
C ASP A 64 -21.91 3.14 11.81
N TYR A 65 -20.82 3.16 12.57
CA TYR A 65 -19.80 4.21 12.47
C TYR A 65 -19.09 4.22 11.11
N LYS A 66 -18.90 3.06 10.48
CA LYS A 66 -18.12 2.90 9.24
C LYS A 66 -18.64 3.69 8.03
N GLY A 67 -19.94 4.04 8.02
CA GLY A 67 -20.57 4.77 6.92
C GLY A 67 -20.61 6.30 7.10
N ILE A 68 -20.14 6.83 8.23
CA ILE A 68 -20.32 8.25 8.58
C ILE A 68 -19.37 9.13 7.77
N PHE A 69 -18.11 8.73 7.68
CA PHE A 69 -17.09 9.43 6.91
C PHE A 69 -16.90 8.75 5.56
N GLY A 70 -16.48 9.50 4.54
CA GLY A 70 -16.20 8.92 3.22
C GLY A 70 -15.07 7.88 3.26
N ASP A 71 -14.17 8.02 4.23
CA ASP A 71 -13.17 7.02 4.59
C ASP A 71 -13.17 6.85 6.11
N LEU A 72 -13.47 5.64 6.58
CA LEU A 72 -13.42 5.26 8.00
C LEU A 72 -12.03 5.51 8.60
N TYR A 73 -10.99 5.30 7.82
CA TYR A 73 -9.60 5.36 8.26
C TYR A 73 -9.04 6.78 8.15
N PHE A 74 -9.86 7.77 7.80
CA PHE A 74 -9.47 9.17 7.81
C PHE A 74 -9.01 9.60 9.21
N VAL A 75 -7.95 10.41 9.29
CA VAL A 75 -7.35 10.84 10.58
C VAL A 75 -8.37 11.45 11.53
N VAL A 76 -9.31 12.25 11.02
CA VAL A 76 -10.38 12.86 11.84
C VAL A 76 -11.37 11.82 12.32
N SER A 77 -11.78 10.88 11.46
CA SER A 77 -12.67 9.77 11.83
C SER A 77 -12.07 8.95 12.97
N LEU A 78 -10.83 8.48 12.79
CA LEU A 78 -10.11 7.74 13.83
C LEU A 78 -9.92 8.54 15.12
N SER A 79 -9.62 9.84 15.02
CA SER A 79 -9.44 10.71 16.20
C SER A 79 -10.74 10.94 16.98
N VAL A 80 -11.86 11.13 16.28
CA VAL A 80 -13.19 11.26 16.90
C VAL A 80 -13.56 9.95 17.58
N LEU A 81 -13.38 8.82 16.92
CA LEU A 81 -13.66 7.51 17.49
C LEU A 81 -12.77 7.19 18.70
N ARG A 82 -11.50 7.65 18.71
CA ARG A 82 -10.62 7.51 19.89
C ARG A 82 -11.17 8.23 21.12
N GLU A 83 -11.79 9.39 20.94
CA GLU A 83 -12.37 10.18 22.04
C GLU A 83 -13.78 9.71 22.43
N PHE A 84 -14.55 9.21 21.46
CA PHE A 84 -15.91 8.72 21.64
C PHE A 84 -16.05 7.28 21.10
N PRO A 85 -15.42 6.28 21.73
CA PRO A 85 -15.30 4.93 21.17
C PRO A 85 -16.62 4.14 21.20
N THR A 86 -17.61 4.60 21.96
CA THR A 86 -18.91 3.92 22.10
C THR A 86 -20.07 4.85 21.79
N SER A 87 -21.21 4.26 21.44
CA SER A 87 -22.46 5.00 21.29
C SER A 87 -22.87 5.72 22.56
N LYS A 88 -22.68 5.12 23.75
CA LYS A 88 -22.94 5.78 25.04
C LYS A 88 -22.09 7.03 25.24
N THR A 89 -20.79 6.96 24.94
CA THR A 89 -19.90 8.13 25.03
C THR A 89 -20.26 9.22 24.02
N ALA A 90 -20.66 8.84 22.81
CA ALA A 90 -21.08 9.78 21.77
C ALA A 90 -22.40 10.49 22.15
N LEU A 91 -23.41 9.74 22.61
CA LEU A 91 -24.68 10.30 23.08
C LEU A 91 -24.48 11.22 24.29
N LYS A 92 -23.62 10.83 25.25
CA LYS A 92 -23.29 11.66 26.42
C LYS A 92 -22.58 12.96 26.05
N ALA A 93 -21.74 12.96 25.01
CA ALA A 93 -21.06 14.15 24.53
C ALA A 93 -22.05 15.17 23.92
N GLY A 94 -23.04 14.67 23.20
CA GLY A 94 -24.06 15.51 22.56
C GLY A 94 -23.57 16.22 21.30
N LEU A 95 -24.50 16.91 20.63
CA LEU A 95 -24.27 17.48 19.29
C LEU A 95 -23.20 18.57 19.28
N THR A 96 -23.24 19.49 20.25
CA THR A 96 -22.34 20.64 20.33
C THR A 96 -20.88 20.18 20.47
N LYS A 97 -20.59 19.35 21.49
CA LYS A 97 -19.25 18.84 21.75
C LYS A 97 -18.68 18.04 20.57
N LEU A 98 -19.50 17.19 19.93
CA LEU A 98 -19.07 16.44 18.75
C LEU A 98 -18.77 17.38 17.57
N THR A 99 -19.62 18.39 17.33
CA THR A 99 -19.43 19.36 16.24
C THR A 99 -18.14 20.14 16.45
N ASP A 100 -17.94 20.70 17.64
CA ASP A 100 -16.75 21.48 18.00
C ASP A 100 -15.48 20.63 17.82
N ARG A 101 -15.54 19.37 18.26
CA ARG A 101 -14.39 18.48 18.16
C ARG A 101 -14.06 18.13 16.72
N ILE A 102 -15.05 17.82 15.90
CA ILE A 102 -14.87 17.53 14.47
C ILE A 102 -14.33 18.77 13.73
N ALA A 103 -14.88 19.96 14.02
CA ALA A 103 -14.42 21.22 13.45
C ALA A 103 -12.96 21.53 13.83
N CYS A 104 -12.59 21.32 15.09
CA CYS A 104 -11.22 21.46 15.58
C CYS A 104 -10.23 20.51 14.88
N LEU A 105 -10.64 19.26 14.65
CA LEU A 105 -9.81 18.26 13.96
C LEU A 105 -9.72 18.49 12.44
N CYS A 106 -10.69 19.19 11.84
CA CYS A 106 -10.73 19.45 10.40
C CYS A 106 -11.04 20.94 10.07
N PRO A 107 -10.11 21.86 10.36
CA PRO A 107 -10.35 23.30 10.19
C PRO A 107 -10.54 23.72 8.72
N LYS A 108 -10.16 22.86 7.76
CA LYS A 108 -10.32 23.12 6.31
C LYS A 108 -11.76 22.91 5.82
N ARG A 109 -12.62 22.25 6.60
CA ARG A 109 -14.02 21.97 6.22
C ARG A 109 -14.95 22.98 6.90
N SER A 110 -16.15 23.14 6.33
CA SER A 110 -17.15 24.03 6.90
C SER A 110 -17.69 23.50 8.22
N GLU A 111 -18.15 24.41 9.08
CA GLU A 111 -18.83 24.05 10.33
C GLU A 111 -20.11 23.23 10.07
N ASN A 112 -20.84 23.54 8.99
CA ASN A 112 -21.99 22.75 8.56
C ASN A 112 -21.64 21.29 8.29
N TRP A 113 -20.50 21.02 7.64
CA TRP A 113 -20.02 19.66 7.41
C TRP A 113 -19.73 18.95 8.74
N ALA A 114 -19.10 19.63 9.71
CA ALA A 114 -18.85 19.06 11.03
C ALA A 114 -20.16 18.74 11.78
N ASN A 115 -21.14 19.64 11.68
CA ASN A 115 -22.47 19.47 12.29
C ASN A 115 -23.21 18.27 11.68
N GLU A 116 -23.18 18.11 10.35
CA GLU A 116 -23.75 16.96 9.65
C GLU A 116 -23.12 15.65 10.11
N LYS A 117 -21.79 15.59 10.25
CA LYS A 117 -21.09 14.39 10.76
C LYS A 117 -21.43 14.12 12.22
N ALA A 118 -21.49 15.14 13.07
CA ALA A 118 -21.91 14.99 14.46
C ALA A 118 -23.34 14.44 14.58
N LYS A 119 -24.28 14.94 13.77
CA LYS A 119 -25.65 14.41 13.70
C LYS A 119 -25.66 12.94 13.25
N ALA A 120 -24.91 12.61 12.20
CA ALA A 120 -24.81 11.23 11.71
C ALA A 120 -24.24 10.28 12.79
N ILE A 121 -23.25 10.73 13.58
CA ILE A 121 -22.73 9.97 14.73
C ILE A 121 -23.81 9.73 15.78
N LEU A 122 -24.59 10.75 16.13
CA LEU A 122 -25.66 10.61 17.13
C LEU A 122 -26.78 9.69 16.64
N ILE A 123 -27.15 9.75 15.36
CA ILE A 123 -28.13 8.85 14.75
C ILE A 123 -27.62 7.42 14.79
N ALA A 124 -26.38 7.17 14.35
CA ALA A 124 -25.74 5.86 14.42
C ALA A 124 -25.66 5.36 15.87
N ALA A 125 -25.37 6.26 16.82
CA ALA A 125 -25.28 5.90 18.23
C ALA A 125 -26.64 5.53 18.83
N ALA A 126 -27.71 6.22 18.45
CA ALA A 126 -29.06 5.92 18.91
C ALA A 126 -29.58 4.57 18.36
N ASN A 127 -29.21 4.23 17.13
CA ASN A 127 -29.62 2.99 16.46
C ASN A 127 -28.72 1.79 16.79
N ASN A 128 -27.61 2.00 17.50
CA ASN A 128 -26.67 0.92 17.78
C ASN A 128 -27.29 -0.13 18.71
N PRO A 129 -27.34 -1.42 18.31
CA PRO A 129 -27.81 -2.49 19.18
C PRO A 129 -26.94 -2.70 20.43
N PHE A 130 -25.67 -2.26 20.40
CA PHE A 130 -24.68 -2.41 21.48
C PHE A 130 -24.57 -1.13 22.31
N GLN A 131 -25.63 -0.75 23.02
CA GLN A 131 -25.65 0.50 23.82
C GLN A 131 -24.62 0.50 24.96
N GLU A 132 -24.30 -0.66 25.52
CA GLU A 132 -23.18 -0.85 26.45
C GLU A 132 -22.18 -1.85 25.88
N THR A 133 -20.89 -1.53 25.93
CA THR A 133 -19.84 -2.46 25.50
C THR A 133 -19.85 -3.68 26.40
N VAL A 134 -20.14 -4.85 25.82
CA VAL A 134 -20.23 -6.13 26.54
C VAL A 134 -18.89 -6.50 27.19
N TYR A 135 -17.77 -6.11 26.56
CA TYR A 135 -16.42 -6.36 27.07
C TYR A 135 -15.56 -5.09 27.01
N SER A 136 -14.99 -4.71 28.16
CA SER A 136 -14.04 -3.59 28.27
C SER A 136 -12.76 -3.82 27.45
N SER A 137 -12.40 -5.07 27.17
CA SER A 137 -11.27 -5.44 26.32
C SER A 137 -11.41 -4.88 24.89
N HIS A 138 -12.62 -4.78 24.34
CA HIS A 138 -12.81 -4.22 23.00
C HIS A 138 -12.46 -2.73 22.93
N LEU A 139 -12.64 -1.97 24.01
CA LEU A 139 -12.23 -0.57 24.06
C LEU A 139 -10.72 -0.43 24.02
N VAL A 140 -10.01 -1.28 24.77
CA VAL A 140 -8.55 -1.35 24.73
C VAL A 140 -8.07 -1.71 23.32
N SER A 141 -8.72 -2.69 22.67
CA SER A 141 -8.39 -3.06 21.28
C SER A 141 -8.65 -1.93 20.29
N ILE A 142 -9.78 -1.21 20.39
CA ILE A 142 -10.09 -0.07 19.52
C ILE A 142 -9.02 1.01 19.65
N GLU A 143 -8.67 1.39 20.87
CA GLU A 143 -7.65 2.42 21.11
C GLU A 143 -6.28 2.02 20.55
N LEU A 144 -5.88 0.77 20.80
CA LEU A 144 -4.63 0.20 20.28
C LEU A 144 -4.61 0.24 18.75
N TYR A 145 -5.66 -0.27 18.10
CA TYR A 145 -5.71 -0.31 16.64
C TYR A 145 -5.79 1.09 16.03
N ILE A 146 -6.55 2.02 16.59
CA ILE A 146 -6.56 3.41 16.12
C ILE A 146 -5.15 4.00 16.18
N THR A 147 -4.43 3.77 17.28
CA THR A 147 -3.06 4.26 17.44
C THR A 147 -2.13 3.69 16.37
N LEU A 148 -2.18 2.37 16.16
CA LEU A 148 -1.39 1.70 15.12
C LEU A 148 -1.73 2.22 13.71
N LEU A 149 -3.01 2.39 13.40
CA LEU A 149 -3.46 2.88 12.09
C LEU A 149 -2.94 4.29 11.80
N LEU A 150 -2.99 5.19 12.79
CA LEU A 150 -2.46 6.55 12.66
C LEU A 150 -0.93 6.54 12.48
N GLN A 151 -0.22 5.70 13.24
CA GLN A 151 1.24 5.55 13.09
C GLN A 151 1.61 4.98 11.72
N TYR A 152 0.88 3.98 11.21
CA TYR A 152 1.10 3.46 9.87
C TYR A 152 0.89 4.51 8.80
N GLN A 153 -0.13 5.35 8.91
CA GLN A 153 -0.37 6.45 7.97
C GLN A 153 0.80 7.44 7.96
N GLU A 154 1.29 7.81 9.14
CA GLU A 154 2.45 8.69 9.27
C GLU A 154 3.71 8.07 8.65
N HIS A 155 4.02 6.83 9.02
CA HIS A 155 5.21 6.14 8.50
C HIS A 155 5.14 5.90 7.00
N LEU A 156 3.98 5.48 6.46
CA LEU A 156 3.80 5.31 5.02
C LEU A 156 4.02 6.63 4.28
N SER A 157 3.47 7.75 4.77
CA SER A 157 3.71 9.06 4.17
C SER A 157 5.19 9.48 4.24
N GLN A 158 5.87 9.22 5.35
CA GLN A 158 7.31 9.48 5.48
C GLN A 158 8.14 8.62 4.51
N LEU A 159 7.78 7.34 4.33
CA LEU A 159 8.45 6.46 3.37
C LEU A 159 8.20 6.93 1.93
N GLU A 160 6.97 7.30 1.58
CA GLU A 160 6.62 7.84 0.26
C GLU A 160 7.46 9.07 -0.08
N ASN A 161 7.56 10.03 0.84
CA ASN A 161 8.38 11.22 0.64
C ASN A 161 9.87 10.90 0.41
N LYS A 162 10.42 9.89 1.11
CA LYS A 162 11.83 9.46 0.92
C LYS A 162 12.02 8.73 -0.41
N ILE A 163 11.06 7.90 -0.78
CA ILE A 163 11.05 7.19 -2.06
C ILE A 163 11.00 8.19 -3.21
N ASP A 164 10.10 9.17 -3.15
CA ASP A 164 9.96 10.21 -4.16
C ASP A 164 11.23 11.06 -4.26
N ALA A 165 11.85 11.44 -3.13
CA ALA A 165 13.11 12.18 -3.14
C ALA A 165 14.23 11.41 -3.86
N LEU A 166 14.43 10.13 -3.54
CA LEU A 166 15.43 9.29 -4.20
C LEU A 166 15.11 9.04 -5.68
N ALA A 167 13.84 8.85 -6.03
CA ALA A 167 13.43 8.59 -7.40
C ALA A 167 13.72 9.81 -8.30
N ASN A 168 13.50 11.02 -7.80
CA ASN A 168 13.74 12.26 -8.55
C ASN A 168 15.24 12.53 -8.81
N GLU A 169 16.16 11.87 -8.11
CA GLU A 169 17.60 11.96 -8.38
C GLU A 169 18.05 11.06 -9.55
N VAL A 170 17.18 10.16 -10.02
CA VAL A 170 17.49 9.17 -11.06
C VAL A 170 16.91 9.62 -12.39
N GLU A 171 17.75 9.82 -13.41
CA GLU A 171 17.31 10.29 -14.74
C GLU A 171 16.30 9.32 -15.38
N GLU A 172 16.51 8.01 -15.22
CA GLU A 172 15.64 6.97 -15.76
C GLU A 172 14.21 7.04 -15.19
N PHE A 173 14.01 7.64 -14.01
CA PHE A 173 12.68 7.82 -13.43
C PHE A 173 11.78 8.68 -14.35
N MET A 174 12.30 9.81 -14.83
CA MET A 174 11.57 10.72 -15.71
C MET A 174 11.29 10.09 -17.08
N ILE A 175 12.22 9.27 -17.57
CA ILE A 175 12.06 8.53 -18.83
C ILE A 175 10.92 7.53 -18.70
N ILE A 176 10.89 6.73 -17.62
CA ILE A 176 9.83 5.74 -17.39
C ILE A 176 8.47 6.43 -17.22
N GLN A 177 8.42 7.56 -16.50
CA GLN A 177 7.19 8.31 -16.28
C GLN A 177 6.64 8.98 -17.56
N SER A 178 7.49 9.23 -18.56
CA SER A 178 7.05 9.79 -19.85
C SER A 178 6.17 8.83 -20.66
N ILE A 179 6.15 7.54 -20.30
CA ILE A 179 5.32 6.54 -20.96
C ILE A 179 3.85 6.79 -20.59
N PRO A 180 2.95 6.96 -21.58
CA PRO A 180 1.53 7.18 -21.31
C PRO A 180 0.93 6.10 -20.40
N GLY A 181 0.29 6.52 -19.31
CA GLY A 181 -0.33 5.62 -18.33
C GLY A 181 0.59 5.19 -17.17
N ILE A 182 1.88 5.54 -17.19
CA ILE A 182 2.80 5.24 -16.08
C ILE A 182 2.92 6.46 -15.15
N GLY A 183 2.30 6.37 -13.98
CA GLY A 183 2.44 7.36 -12.91
C GLY A 183 3.68 7.12 -12.04
N SER A 184 4.00 8.09 -11.15
CA SER A 184 5.17 8.05 -10.25
C SER A 184 5.34 6.70 -9.56
N LYS A 185 4.30 6.21 -8.85
CA LYS A 185 4.37 4.95 -8.10
C LYS A 185 4.77 3.75 -8.95
N ILE A 186 4.24 3.64 -10.18
CA ILE A 186 4.58 2.56 -11.11
C ILE A 186 6.00 2.76 -11.63
N ALA A 187 6.37 3.99 -11.98
CA ALA A 187 7.72 4.31 -12.45
C ALA A 187 8.79 3.96 -11.41
N VAL A 188 8.59 4.33 -10.14
CA VAL A 188 9.48 3.96 -9.03
C VAL A 188 9.58 2.45 -8.90
N MET A 189 8.46 1.72 -8.92
CA MET A 189 8.45 0.26 -8.79
C MET A 189 9.21 -0.43 -9.92
N VAL A 190 9.00 0.01 -11.16
CA VAL A 190 9.71 -0.51 -12.33
C VAL A 190 11.20 -0.23 -12.21
N LEU A 191 11.57 1.02 -11.90
CA LEU A 191 12.96 1.44 -11.73
C LEU A 191 13.66 0.65 -10.62
N SER A 192 13.00 0.46 -9.47
CA SER A 192 13.58 -0.19 -8.31
C SER A 192 13.81 -1.69 -8.51
N GLU A 193 12.96 -2.36 -9.29
CA GLU A 193 13.12 -3.78 -9.60
C GLU A 193 14.11 -4.05 -10.74
N ILE A 194 14.06 -3.26 -11.83
CA ILE A 194 15.02 -3.34 -12.93
C ILE A 194 16.45 -3.06 -12.42
N GLY A 195 16.61 -1.98 -11.64
CA GLY A 195 17.92 -1.46 -11.27
C GLY A 195 18.64 -0.85 -12.48
N GLU A 196 19.96 -1.06 -12.58
CA GLU A 196 20.78 -0.44 -13.63
C GLU A 196 20.45 -1.05 -14.98
N ILE A 197 19.90 -0.24 -15.90
CA ILE A 197 19.54 -0.71 -17.23
C ILE A 197 20.75 -1.27 -18.01
N ASN A 198 21.95 -0.73 -17.75
CA ASN A 198 23.22 -1.12 -18.38
C ASN A 198 23.65 -2.57 -18.07
N ARG A 199 22.96 -3.27 -17.17
CA ARG A 199 23.15 -4.71 -16.96
C ARG A 199 22.54 -5.56 -18.07
N PHE A 200 21.64 -4.99 -18.86
CA PHE A 200 21.05 -5.64 -20.03
C PHE A 200 21.72 -5.11 -21.29
N ASN A 201 22.52 -5.94 -21.96
CA ASN A 201 23.16 -5.56 -23.22
C ASN A 201 22.18 -5.54 -24.42
N HIS A 202 20.97 -6.08 -24.25
CA HIS A 202 19.89 -6.05 -25.23
C HIS A 202 18.53 -6.03 -24.53
N ALA A 203 17.55 -5.34 -25.13
CA ALA A 203 16.17 -5.29 -24.65
C ALA A 203 15.54 -6.68 -24.44
N LYS A 204 15.88 -7.66 -25.30
CA LYS A 204 15.43 -9.05 -25.14
C LYS A 204 15.84 -9.68 -23.81
N LYS A 205 17.00 -9.31 -23.25
CA LYS A 205 17.44 -9.80 -21.93
C LYS A 205 16.64 -9.18 -20.79
N LEU A 206 16.25 -7.90 -20.91
CA LEU A 206 15.36 -7.26 -19.96
C LEU A 206 13.97 -7.93 -19.98
N VAL A 207 13.45 -8.19 -21.18
CA VAL A 207 12.18 -8.90 -21.40
C VAL A 207 12.22 -10.31 -20.81
N ALA A 208 13.29 -11.07 -21.05
CA ALA A 208 13.49 -12.37 -20.43
C ALA A 208 13.58 -12.28 -18.90
N PHE A 209 14.22 -11.23 -18.36
CA PHE A 209 14.33 -10.98 -16.93
C PHE A 209 12.99 -10.71 -16.26
N THR A 210 12.06 -10.02 -16.94
CA THR A 210 10.71 -9.81 -16.42
C THR A 210 9.81 -11.05 -16.55
N GLY A 211 10.29 -12.14 -17.17
CA GLY A 211 9.51 -13.35 -17.40
C GLY A 211 8.39 -13.17 -18.44
N VAL A 212 8.45 -12.10 -19.23
CA VAL A 212 7.49 -11.79 -20.30
C VAL A 212 8.06 -12.32 -21.61
N ASP A 213 7.27 -13.08 -22.38
CA ASP A 213 7.62 -13.46 -23.75
C ASP A 213 6.70 -12.73 -24.74
N PRO A 214 7.11 -11.57 -25.29
CA PRO A 214 6.35 -10.86 -26.29
C PRO A 214 6.48 -11.60 -27.63
N SER A 215 5.52 -12.47 -27.92
CA SER A 215 5.40 -13.11 -29.23
C SER A 215 5.03 -12.09 -30.31
N VAL A 216 5.81 -12.01 -31.38
CA VAL A 216 5.54 -11.13 -32.54
C VAL A 216 4.57 -11.82 -33.48
N PHE A 217 3.32 -11.35 -33.55
CA PHE A 217 2.36 -11.81 -34.56
C PHE A 217 2.58 -11.02 -35.86
N HIS A 218 3.03 -11.68 -36.93
CA HIS A 218 3.10 -11.08 -38.26
C HIS A 218 1.78 -11.27 -38.98
N LEU A 219 0.91 -10.26 -38.95
CA LEU A 219 -0.31 -10.22 -39.77
C LEU A 219 -0.06 -9.30 -40.96
N GLY A 220 0.44 -9.90 -42.05
CA GLY A 220 0.37 -9.45 -43.46
C GLY A 220 1.00 -8.13 -43.89
N SER A 221 1.03 -7.09 -43.06
CA SER A 221 1.57 -5.75 -43.38
C SER A 221 1.60 -4.78 -42.18
N LEU A 222 1.23 -5.23 -40.97
CA LEU A 222 1.27 -4.42 -39.76
C LEU A 222 2.13 -5.11 -38.69
N GLN A 223 3.27 -4.51 -38.35
CA GLN A 223 4.01 -4.87 -37.13
C GLN A 223 3.39 -4.12 -35.95
N GLN A 224 2.56 -4.82 -35.17
CA GLN A 224 2.14 -4.37 -33.85
C GLN A 224 2.76 -5.28 -32.79
N GLN A 225 3.49 -4.69 -31.85
CA GLN A 225 3.88 -5.37 -30.62
C GLN A 225 2.64 -5.43 -29.71
N LEU A 226 2.09 -6.63 -29.51
CA LEU A 226 1.11 -6.86 -28.46
C LEU A 226 1.83 -7.09 -27.13
N THR A 227 1.28 -6.52 -26.07
CA THR A 227 1.73 -6.70 -24.68
C THR A 227 1.63 -8.17 -24.30
N GLY A 228 2.77 -8.77 -23.93
CA GLY A 228 2.90 -10.20 -23.66
C GLY A 228 2.01 -10.69 -22.51
N SER A 229 1.62 -11.96 -22.58
CA SER A 229 1.00 -12.68 -21.48
C SER A 229 2.04 -13.06 -20.43
N LEU A 230 1.74 -12.84 -19.13
CA LEU A 230 2.54 -13.33 -18.02
C LEU A 230 2.58 -14.86 -18.09
N SER A 231 3.73 -15.44 -18.45
CA SER A 231 3.91 -16.89 -18.29
C SER A 231 4.06 -17.17 -16.80
N ALA A 232 3.23 -18.08 -16.28
CA ALA A 232 3.17 -18.42 -14.86
C ALA A 232 4.48 -19.05 -14.38
N ALA A 233 5.35 -18.26 -13.76
CA ALA A 233 6.52 -18.72 -13.01
C ALA A 233 6.22 -18.79 -11.49
N LEU A 234 5.01 -19.24 -11.12
CA LEU A 234 4.64 -19.65 -9.75
C LEU A 234 4.28 -21.15 -9.71
N SER A 235 5.02 -21.97 -10.45
CA SER A 235 5.04 -23.42 -10.24
C SER A 235 6.45 -23.87 -9.89
N ASN A 236 6.79 -23.66 -8.61
CA ASN A 236 7.41 -24.64 -7.71
C ASN A 236 7.58 -24.04 -6.32
#